data_AF-A0A453GAF3-F1
#
_entry.id   AF-A0A453GAF3-F1
#
_cell.length_a   1.000
_cell.length_b   1.000
_cell.length_c   1.000
_cell.angle_alpha   90.00
_cell.angle_beta   90.00
_cell.angle_gamma   90.00
#
_symmetry.space_group_name_H-M   'P 1'
#
loop_
_entity.id
_entity.type
_entity.pdbx_description
1 polymer ?
#
loop_
_entity_poly.entity_id
_entity_poly.type
_entity_poly.pdbx_seq_one_letter_code
_entity_poly.pdbx_strand_id
1 'polypeptide(L)' 'LEFARVVSAQRQVVSGIKYYLRVAAAEENGAGSNGVSDGRVFDAVVVVKPWLQSRALVRFAPADAK' A
#
# COMPACT_ATOMS: atom_id res chain seq x y z
N LEU A 1 -10.98 -8.19 1.21
CA LEU A 1 -9.51 -8.03 1.38
C LEU A 1 -9.31 -7.24 2.66
N GLU A 2 -8.46 -7.73 3.54
CA GLU A 2 -8.14 -7.05 4.80
C GLU A 2 -6.68 -6.62 4.78
N PHE A 3 -6.38 -5.39 5.22
CA PHE A 3 -4.99 -4.93 5.33
C PHE A 3 -4.24 -5.82 6.33
N ALA A 4 -3.11 -6.38 5.92
CA ALA A 4 -2.27 -7.18 6.80
C ALA A 4 -1.07 -6.37 7.31
N ARG A 5 -0.22 -5.89 6.40
CA ARG A 5 1.02 -5.18 6.76
C ARG A 5 1.56 -4.30 5.64
N VAL A 6 2.40 -3.33 6.00
CA VAL A 6 3.26 -2.63 5.04
C VAL A 6 4.48 -3.51 4.74
N VAL A 7 4.74 -3.75 3.46
CA VAL A 7 5.90 -4.50 2.97
C VAL A 7 7.09 -3.56 2.78
N SER A 8 6.86 -2.40 2.16
CA SER A 8 7.88 -1.35 2.02
C SER A 8 7.23 0.02 1.86
N ALA A 9 7.99 1.07 2.17
CA ALA A 9 7.55 2.44 1.99
C ALA A 9 8.72 3.33 1.58
N GLN A 10 8.49 4.19 0.60
CA GLN A 10 9.41 5.23 0.19
C GLN A 10 8.71 6.59 0.23
N ARG A 11 9.44 7.62 0.66
CA ARG A 11 8.99 9.01 0.67
C ARG A 11 9.78 9.83 -0.34
N GLN A 12 9.07 10.66 -1.11
CA GLN A 12 9.65 11.66 -2.01
C GLN A 12 9.07 13.04 -1.68
N VAL A 13 9.95 14.01 -1.42
CA VAL A 13 9.56 15.42 -1.25
C VAL A 13 9.47 16.07 -2.63
N VAL A 14 8.36 16.77 -2.88
CA VAL A 14 8.07 17.51 -4.12
C VAL A 14 7.36 18.82 -3.74
N SER A 15 6.51 19.39 -4.60
CA SER A 15 5.47 20.35 -4.19
C SER A 15 4.37 19.64 -3.36
N GLY A 16 4.78 18.90 -2.33
CA GLY A 16 4.01 18.05 -1.44
C GLY A 16 4.88 16.90 -0.93
N ILE A 17 4.25 15.86 -0.39
CA ILE A 17 4.92 14.61 -0.03
C ILE A 17 4.25 13.49 -0.81
N LYS A 18 5.03 12.76 -1.62
CA LYS A 18 4.56 11.55 -2.31
C LYS A 18 5.09 10.33 -1.58
N TYR A 19 4.18 9.46 -1.16
CA TYR A 19 4.47 8.16 -0.57
C TYR A 19 4.22 7.08 -1.60
N TYR A 20 5.23 6.23 -1.82
CA TYR A 20 5.10 4.99 -2.56
C TYR A 20 5.07 3.88 -1.52
N LEU A 21 3.94 3.21 -1.38
CA LEU A 21 3.72 2.17 -0.38
C LEU A 21 3.52 0.84 -1.08
N ARG A 22 4.10 -0.22 -0.54
CA ARG A 22 3.76 -1.60 -0.88
C ARG A 22 3.11 -2.25 0.33
N VAL A 23 1.91 -2.78 0.17
CA VAL A 23 1.11 -3.33 1.27
C VAL A 23 0.63 -4.74 0.93
N ALA A 24 0.61 -5.64 1.92
CA ALA A 24 0.02 -6.97 1.79
C ALA A 24 -1.40 -6.95 2.36
N ALA A 25 -2.32 -7.66 1.72
CA ALA A 25 -3.69 -7.84 2.17
C ALA A 25 -4.08 -9.32 2.20
N ALA A 26 -4.74 -9.75 3.27
CA ALA A 26 -5.29 -11.08 3.42
C ALA A 26 -6.63 -11.23 2.68
N GLU A 27 -6.92 -12.43 2.19
CA GLU A 27 -8.23 -12.77 1.62
C GLU A 27 -9.18 -13.22 2.73
N GLU A 28 -10.41 -12.70 2.69
CA GLU A 28 -11.42 -12.85 3.76
C GLU A 28 -11.89 -14.31 3.94
N ASN A 29 -11.64 -15.20 2.98
CA ASN A 29 -12.15 -16.59 2.96
C ASN A 29 -11.07 -17.67 2.72
N GLY A 30 -9.78 -17.35 2.85
CA GLY A 30 -8.68 -18.31 2.64
C GLY A 30 -8.27 -19.03 3.92
N ALA A 31 -9.07 -19.99 4.38
CA ALA A 31 -8.70 -20.88 5.47
C ALA A 31 -7.45 -21.72 5.09
N GLY A 32 -6.43 -21.71 5.97
CA GLY A 32 -5.43 -22.77 6.03
C GLY A 32 -4.06 -22.49 5.42
N SER A 33 -3.25 -21.68 6.09
CA SER A 33 -1.84 -22.03 6.26
C SER A 33 -1.35 -21.50 7.60
N ASN A 34 -0.85 -22.38 8.46
CA ASN A 34 -0.11 -22.05 9.68
C ASN A 34 1.22 -21.35 9.31
N GLY A 35 1.11 -20.12 8.86
CA GLY A 35 2.19 -19.31 8.33
C GLY A 35 1.56 -18.16 7.57
N VAL A 36 1.98 -16.94 7.88
CA VAL A 36 1.63 -15.71 7.18
C VAL A 36 1.96 -15.92 5.70
N SER A 37 1.00 -16.44 4.93
CA SER A 37 1.04 -16.37 3.49
C SER A 37 0.84 -14.90 3.20
N ASP A 38 1.89 -14.24 2.72
CA ASP A 38 1.78 -12.87 2.23
C ASP A 38 0.68 -12.90 1.17
N GLY A 39 -0.52 -12.45 1.54
CA GLY A 39 -1.67 -12.42 0.65
C GLY A 39 -1.42 -11.48 -0.52
N ARG A 40 -2.46 -11.06 -1.23
CA ARG A 40 -2.28 -10.17 -2.39
C ARG A 40 -1.52 -8.89 -1.99
N VAL A 41 -0.43 -8.61 -2.70
CA VAL A 41 0.39 -7.41 -2.48
C VAL A 41 -0.05 -6.33 -3.46
N PHE A 42 -0.10 -5.08 -2.99
CA PHE A 42 -0.53 -3.92 -3.74
C PHE A 42 0.50 -2.80 -3.65
N ASP A 43 0.69 -2.10 -4.77
CA ASP A 43 1.42 -0.84 -4.82
C ASP A 43 0.43 0.32 -4.75
N ALA A 44 0.72 1.27 -3.86
CA ALA A 44 -0.07 2.47 -3.64
C ALA A 44 0.77 3.73 -3.75
N VAL A 45 0.21 4.77 -4.37
CA VAL A 45 0.82 6.11 -4.40
C VAL A 45 -0.11 7.07 -3.70
N VAL A 46 0.37 7.70 -2.63
CA VAL A 46 -0.39 8.70 -1.86
C VAL A 46 0.33 10.04 -1.96
N VAL A 47 -0.40 11.10 -2.30
CA VAL A 47 0.13 12.47 -2.29
C VAL A 47 -0.52 13.24 -1.16
N VAL A 48 0.31 13.90 -0.36
CA VAL A 48 -0.10 14.78 0.74
C VAL A 48 0.40 16.19 0.48
N LYS A 49 -0.47 17.19 0.59
CA LYS A 49 -0.12 18.62 0.58
C LYS A 49 -0.59 19.23 1.90
N PRO A 50 0.26 19.27 2.94
CA PRO A 50 -0.15 19.68 4.28
C PRO A 50 -0.71 21.10 4.34
N TRP A 51 -0.15 22.03 3.57
CA TRP A 51 -0.61 23.42 3.51
C TRP A 51 -2.01 23.59 2.88
N LEU A 52 -2.50 22.57 2.18
CA LEU A 52 -3.87 22.53 1.64
C LEU A 52 -4.77 21.55 2.41
N GLN A 53 -4.26 20.94 3.50
CA GLN A 53 -4.95 19.85 4.21
C GLN A 53 -5.43 18.73 3.28
N SER A 54 -4.66 18.47 2.22
CA SER A 54 -5.07 17.56 1.15
C SER A 54 -4.29 16.25 1.22
N ARG A 55 -5.00 15.13 1.11
CA ARG A 55 -4.46 13.77 0.98
C ARG A 55 -5.23 13.02 -0.10
N ALA A 56 -4.53 12.49 -1.09
CA ALA A 56 -5.13 11.76 -2.19
C ALA A 56 -4.40 10.44 -2.46
N LEU A 57 -5.17 9.36 -2.64
CA LEU A 57 -4.68 8.11 -3.20
C LEU A 57 -4.68 8.23 -4.72
N VAL A 58 -3.50 8.33 -5.31
CA VAL A 58 -3.29 8.56 -6.75
C VAL A 58 -3.25 7.24 -7.52
N ARG A 59 -2.74 6.17 -6.90
CA ARG A 59 -2.70 4.82 -7.49
C ARG A 59 -2.92 3.79 -6.39
N PHE A 60 -3.65 2.73 -6.73
CA PHE A 60 -3.74 1.49 -5.99
C PHE A 60 -3.93 0.35 -6.99
N ALA A 61 -2.95 -0.55 -7.09
CA ALA A 61 -2.98 -1.65 -8.05
C ALA A 61 -2.25 -2.87 -7.47
N PRO A 62 -2.53 -4.09 -7.93
CA PRO A 62 -1.70 -5.25 -7.62
C PRO A 62 -0.22 -4.92 -7.87
N ALA A 63 0.66 -5.33 -6.96
CA ALA A 63 2.09 -5.17 -7.14
C ALA A 63 2.54 -6.14 -8.24
N ASP A 64 3.23 -5.63 -9.25
CA ASP A 64 3.80 -6.48 -10.28
C ASP A 64 4.85 -7.42 -9.66
N ALA A 65 4.76 -8.71 -9.98
CA ALA A 65 5.80 -9.68 -9.65
C ALA A 65 7.05 -9.27 -10.43
N LYS A 66 8.11 -8.92 -9.70
CA LYS A 66 9.41 -8.66 -10.29
C LYS A 66 10.22 -9.94 -10.36
#